data_AF-A0A0F3QF78-F1
#
_entry.id   AF-A0A0F3QF78-F1
#
_cell.length_a   1.000
_cell.length_b   1.000
_cell.length_c   1.000
_cell.angle_alpha   90.00
_cell.angle_beta   90.00
_cell.angle_gamma   90.00
#
_symmetry.space_group_name_H-M   'P 1'
#
loop_
_entity.id
_entity.type
_entity.pdbx_description
1 polymer ?
#
loop_
_entity_poly.entity_id
_entity_poly.type
_entity_poly.pdbx_seq_one_letter_code
_entity_poly.pdbx_strand_id
1 'polypeptide(L)'
;MLDMLNLTETNALAYQYYLSTQKRLKTIYDHLISLGVPFFGYIKIFKDGSYLPLISNITTEFMQAYFSIIKNQGFSATTVINKTINTKYNYVFFPTEIEHYDKRKDPIMNLMYDFNIWKNMLGIYKLINSEFIECYMFSMEGSAIQAMNFYLNNTQLLEYGIDYFDVKAKDLIDTTDKTKLAYFKQKLNFNILD
;
A
#
# COMPACT_ATOMS: atom_id res chain seq x y z
N MET A 1 4.12 -24.25 7.41
CA MET A 1 3.74 -23.31 8.48
C MET A 1 5.00 -22.53 8.82
N LEU A 2 5.01 -21.22 8.59
CA LEU A 2 6.02 -20.35 9.23
C LEU A 2 5.58 -20.18 10.69
N ASP A 3 6.43 -20.53 11.65
CA ASP A 3 6.17 -20.33 13.07
C ASP A 3 6.05 -18.83 13.41
N MET A 4 5.26 -18.48 14.44
CA MET A 4 5.04 -17.07 14.83
C MET A 4 6.33 -16.32 15.23
N LEU A 5 7.32 -17.02 15.77
CA LEU A 5 8.65 -16.47 16.06
C LEU A 5 9.36 -16.06 14.76
N ASN A 6 9.29 -16.90 13.73
CA ASN A 6 9.89 -16.66 12.42
C ASN A 6 9.24 -15.46 11.70
N LEU A 7 7.92 -15.26 11.83
CA LEU A 7 7.23 -14.08 11.29
C LEU A 7 7.70 -12.76 11.92
N THR A 8 8.02 -12.77 13.20
CA THR A 8 8.46 -11.55 13.91
C THR A 8 9.85 -11.14 13.45
N GLU A 9 10.78 -12.10 13.34
CA GLU A 9 12.13 -11.87 12.82
C GLU A 9 12.11 -11.44 11.34
N THR A 10 11.30 -12.11 10.52
CA THR A 10 11.16 -11.77 9.10
C THR A 10 10.62 -10.36 8.90
N ASN A 11 9.56 -9.97 9.63
CA ASN A 11 9.01 -8.62 9.54
C ASN A 11 9.99 -7.56 10.08
N ALA A 12 10.86 -7.91 11.03
CA ALA A 12 11.91 -7.01 11.51
C ALA A 12 12.97 -6.74 10.42
N LEU A 13 13.37 -7.75 9.66
CA LEU A 13 14.28 -7.57 8.51
C LEU A 13 13.65 -6.70 7.42
N ALA A 14 12.38 -6.95 7.09
CA ALA A 14 11.64 -6.13 6.14
C ALA A 14 11.50 -4.67 6.61
N TYR A 15 11.35 -4.44 7.91
CA TYR A 15 11.35 -3.10 8.49
C TYR A 15 12.71 -2.41 8.36
N GLN A 16 13.82 -3.11 8.59
CA GLN A 16 15.16 -2.55 8.35
C GLN A 16 15.38 -2.19 6.88
N TYR A 17 14.92 -3.05 5.97
CA TYR A 17 14.94 -2.74 4.55
C TYR A 17 14.11 -1.48 4.26
N TYR A 18 12.88 -1.40 4.75
CA TYR A 18 12.02 -0.22 4.63
C TYR A 18 12.74 1.06 5.06
N LEU A 19 13.41 1.06 6.23
CA LEU A 19 14.17 2.22 6.72
C LEU A 19 15.29 2.62 5.76
N SER A 20 16.00 1.66 5.18
CA SER A 20 17.07 1.92 4.21
C SER A 20 16.58 2.58 2.91
N THR A 21 15.30 2.39 2.56
CA THR A 21 14.72 2.93 1.31
C THR A 21 14.21 4.37 1.43
N GLN A 22 14.00 4.90 2.64
CA GLN A 22 13.22 6.13 2.87
C GLN A 22 13.73 7.36 2.11
N LYS A 23 15.04 7.60 2.14
CA LYS A 23 15.65 8.73 1.45
C LYS A 23 15.42 8.65 -0.07
N ARG A 24 15.54 7.45 -0.64
CA ARG A 24 15.36 7.23 -2.07
C ARG A 24 13.90 7.30 -2.47
N LEU A 25 13.01 6.69 -1.68
CA LEU A 25 11.56 6.83 -1.88
C LEU A 25 11.18 8.30 -1.93
N LYS A 26 11.64 9.10 -0.96
CA LYS A 26 11.44 10.55 -0.94
C LYS A 26 11.79 11.23 -2.24
N THR A 27 13.00 11.03 -2.74
CA THR A 27 13.40 11.60 -4.02
C THR A 27 12.50 11.16 -5.19
N ILE A 28 12.01 9.92 -5.18
CA ILE A 28 11.15 9.40 -6.26
C ILE A 28 9.77 10.05 -6.21
N TYR A 29 9.12 10.19 -5.04
CA TYR A 29 7.75 10.73 -4.96
C TYR A 29 7.67 12.24 -4.72
N ASP A 30 8.78 12.95 -4.51
CA ASP A 30 8.79 14.40 -4.21
C ASP A 30 8.02 15.24 -5.25
N HIS A 31 7.99 14.80 -6.51
CA HIS A 31 7.20 15.45 -7.56
C HIS A 31 5.68 15.40 -7.28
N LEU A 32 5.16 14.32 -6.69
CA LEU A 32 3.74 14.20 -6.34
C LEU A 32 3.36 15.10 -5.15
N ILE A 33 4.28 15.30 -4.20
CA ILE A 33 4.07 16.24 -3.08
C ILE A 33 3.81 17.65 -3.63
N SER A 34 4.62 18.06 -4.61
CA SER A 34 4.48 19.39 -5.23
C SER A 34 3.13 19.62 -5.93
N LEU A 35 2.38 18.53 -6.18
CA LEU A 35 1.06 18.54 -6.82
C LEU A 35 -0.09 18.42 -5.81
N GLY A 36 0.21 18.50 -4.51
CA GLY A 36 -0.79 18.43 -3.44
C GLY A 36 -1.15 17.01 -2.99
N VAL A 37 -0.30 16.02 -3.30
CA VAL A 37 -0.44 14.63 -2.82
C VAL A 37 0.62 14.37 -1.73
N PRO A 38 0.33 14.72 -0.46
CA PRO A 38 1.31 14.67 0.63
C PRO A 38 1.72 13.24 1.02
N PHE A 39 0.95 12.23 0.63
CA PHE A 39 1.21 10.84 0.96
C PHE A 39 1.24 9.98 -0.30
N PHE A 40 2.30 9.20 -0.44
CA PHE A 40 2.40 8.14 -1.41
C PHE A 40 2.80 6.83 -0.71
N GLY A 41 2.11 5.75 -1.04
CA GLY A 41 2.49 4.42 -0.61
C GLY A 41 2.42 3.41 -1.75
N TYR A 42 3.36 2.49 -1.76
CA TYR A 42 3.37 1.33 -2.64
C TYR A 42 3.34 0.07 -1.78
N ILE A 43 2.50 -0.90 -2.14
CA ILE A 43 2.56 -2.24 -1.56
C ILE A 43 2.46 -3.28 -2.68
N LYS A 44 3.47 -4.15 -2.76
CA LYS A 44 3.41 -5.38 -3.58
C LYS A 44 2.94 -6.53 -2.71
N ILE A 45 1.93 -7.28 -3.15
CA ILE A 45 1.25 -8.28 -2.33
C ILE A 45 1.17 -9.61 -3.09
N PHE A 46 1.61 -10.71 -2.47
CA PHE A 46 1.63 -12.04 -3.07
C PHE A 46 0.56 -12.96 -2.47
N LYS A 47 0.20 -14.02 -3.21
CA LYS A 47 -0.81 -15.02 -2.79
C LYS A 47 -0.45 -15.73 -1.49
N ASP A 48 0.84 -15.92 -1.22
CA ASP A 48 1.32 -16.59 -0.01
C ASP A 48 1.21 -15.72 1.25
N GLY A 49 0.77 -14.47 1.13
CA GLY A 49 0.68 -13.51 2.22
C GLY A 49 1.95 -12.69 2.42
N SER A 50 3.02 -12.95 1.66
CA SER A 50 4.18 -12.07 1.64
C SER A 50 3.86 -10.76 0.95
N TYR A 51 4.55 -9.69 1.34
CA TYR A 51 4.35 -8.37 0.79
C TYR A 51 5.56 -7.46 0.99
N LEU A 52 5.68 -6.45 0.13
CA LEU A 52 6.70 -5.41 0.20
C LEU A 52 6.01 -4.04 0.37
N PRO A 53 6.06 -3.42 1.56
CA PRO A 53 5.55 -2.07 1.77
C PRO A 53 6.65 -1.02 1.57
N LEU A 54 6.40 -0.04 0.71
CA LEU A 54 7.23 1.15 0.52
C LEU A 54 6.33 2.37 0.70
N ILE A 55 6.26 2.86 1.92
CA ILE A 55 5.38 3.96 2.31
C ILE A 55 6.21 5.19 2.64
N SER A 56 5.79 6.34 2.14
CA SER A 56 6.52 7.57 2.28
C SER A 56 5.85 8.59 3.21
N ASN A 57 6.63 9.61 3.60
CA ASN A 57 6.19 10.74 4.41
C ASN A 57 5.48 10.33 5.71
N ILE A 58 5.99 9.28 6.37
CA ILE A 58 5.36 8.68 7.53
C ILE A 58 6.33 8.54 8.68
N THR A 59 5.79 8.53 9.90
CA THR A 59 6.61 8.45 11.10
C THR A 59 7.16 7.04 11.29
N THR A 60 8.32 6.96 11.94
CA THR A 60 8.97 5.69 12.28
C THR A 60 8.08 4.85 13.19
N GLU A 61 7.32 5.50 14.08
CA GLU A 61 6.36 4.90 15.01
C GLU A 61 5.21 4.19 14.28
N PHE A 62 4.63 4.83 13.24
CA PHE A 62 3.58 4.18 12.45
C PHE A 62 4.11 2.90 11.81
N MET A 63 5.29 2.96 11.18
CA MET A 63 5.81 1.79 10.48
C MET A 63 6.23 0.70 11.45
N GLN A 64 6.79 1.06 12.60
CA GLN A 64 7.06 0.09 13.66
C GLN A 64 5.77 -0.60 14.12
N ALA A 65 4.68 0.15 14.34
CA ALA A 65 3.37 -0.40 14.65
C ALA A 65 2.84 -1.28 13.51
N TYR A 66 2.99 -0.85 12.26
CA TYR A 66 2.57 -1.60 11.08
C TYR A 66 3.25 -2.98 11.03
N PHE A 67 4.58 -3.05 11.10
CA PHE A 67 5.30 -4.33 11.01
C PHE A 67 5.10 -5.24 12.24
N SER A 68 4.87 -4.65 13.42
CA SER A 68 4.73 -5.41 14.67
C SER A 68 3.31 -5.89 14.96
N ILE A 69 2.29 -5.07 14.71
CA ILE A 69 0.90 -5.31 15.11
C ILE A 69 0.08 -5.91 13.97
N ILE A 70 0.30 -5.47 12.72
CA ILE A 70 -0.54 -5.87 11.60
C ILE A 70 -0.18 -7.30 11.17
N LYS A 71 -1.14 -8.21 11.29
CA LYS A 71 -0.99 -9.63 10.91
C LYS A 71 -1.87 -10.04 9.73
N ASN A 72 -2.72 -9.15 9.23
CA ASN A 72 -3.61 -9.38 8.10
C ASN A 72 -3.84 -8.07 7.32
N GLN A 73 -4.24 -8.16 6.05
CA GLN A 73 -4.55 -6.96 5.23
C GLN A 73 -5.85 -6.27 5.66
N GLY A 74 -6.72 -6.99 6.35
CA GLY A 74 -8.06 -6.56 6.69
C GLY A 74 -9.10 -6.93 5.63
N PHE A 75 -10.37 -6.96 6.04
CA PHE A 75 -11.50 -7.40 5.23
C PHE A 75 -11.73 -6.50 4.02
N SER A 76 -11.68 -5.18 4.21
CA SER A 76 -11.93 -4.19 3.16
C SER A 76 -10.88 -4.26 2.06
N ALA A 77 -9.58 -4.27 2.43
CA ALA A 77 -8.49 -4.40 1.47
C ALA A 77 -8.52 -5.76 0.77
N THR A 78 -8.79 -6.85 1.51
CA THR A 78 -8.90 -8.19 0.92
C THR A 78 -10.07 -8.26 -0.07
N THR A 79 -11.19 -7.60 0.21
CA THR A 79 -12.33 -7.52 -0.71
C THR A 79 -11.96 -6.81 -2.01
N VAL A 80 -11.22 -5.70 -1.93
CA VAL A 80 -10.70 -4.98 -3.10
C VAL A 80 -9.73 -5.86 -3.91
N ILE A 81 -8.76 -6.47 -3.23
CA ILE A 81 -7.79 -7.39 -3.82
C ILE A 81 -8.48 -8.52 -4.59
N ASN A 82 -9.49 -9.16 -3.99
CA ASN A 82 -10.21 -10.28 -4.60
C ASN A 82 -11.09 -9.86 -5.79
N LYS A 83 -11.42 -8.58 -5.91
CA LYS A 83 -12.20 -8.01 -7.02
C LYS A 83 -11.33 -7.34 -8.09
N THR A 84 -10.02 -7.26 -7.86
CA THR A 84 -9.08 -6.65 -8.81
C THR A 84 -8.99 -7.53 -10.05
N ILE A 85 -9.31 -6.98 -11.21
CA ILE A 85 -9.26 -7.70 -12.49
C ILE A 85 -8.01 -7.35 -13.28
N ASN A 86 -7.71 -8.13 -14.33
CA ASN A 86 -6.53 -7.95 -15.17
C ASN A 86 -6.70 -6.77 -16.16
N THR A 87 -6.68 -5.56 -15.63
CA THR A 87 -6.67 -4.29 -16.37
C THR A 87 -5.42 -3.49 -16.03
N LYS A 88 -5.12 -2.44 -16.80
CA LYS A 88 -3.95 -1.59 -16.53
C LYS A 88 -4.01 -1.02 -15.11
N TYR A 89 -5.17 -0.51 -14.68
CA TYR A 89 -5.40 0.04 -13.35
C TYR A 89 -6.83 -0.21 -12.88
N ASN A 90 -6.99 -0.54 -11.59
CA ASN A 90 -8.25 -0.64 -10.89
C ASN A 90 -8.29 0.45 -9.81
N TYR A 91 -9.22 1.40 -9.93
CA TYR A 91 -9.32 2.55 -9.03
C TYR A 91 -10.31 2.28 -7.89
N VAL A 92 -9.91 2.61 -6.66
CA VAL A 92 -10.75 2.44 -5.47
C VAL A 92 -10.66 3.67 -4.58
N PHE A 93 -11.77 4.37 -4.45
CA PHE A 93 -11.96 5.40 -3.43
C PHE A 93 -12.38 4.74 -2.13
N PHE A 94 -11.61 4.97 -1.08
CA PHE A 94 -11.95 4.47 0.24
C PHE A 94 -12.82 5.49 0.98
N PRO A 95 -13.90 5.04 1.67
CA PRO A 95 -14.63 5.89 2.61
C PRO A 95 -13.69 6.56 3.61
N THR A 96 -13.91 7.84 3.90
CA THR A 96 -12.99 8.64 4.73
C THR A 96 -13.26 8.49 6.22
N GLU A 97 -14.50 8.11 6.55
CA GLU A 97 -15.04 8.02 7.88
C GLU A 97 -14.66 6.67 8.50
N ILE A 98 -14.10 6.71 9.72
CA ILE A 98 -13.63 5.51 10.42
C ILE A 98 -14.74 4.51 10.73
N GLU A 99 -15.99 4.99 10.80
CA GLU A 99 -17.20 4.21 11.08
C GLU A 99 -17.46 3.11 10.05
N HIS A 100 -16.89 3.23 8.85
CA HIS A 100 -16.98 2.21 7.81
C HIS A 100 -16.01 1.03 8.02
N TYR A 101 -15.11 1.10 9.01
CA TYR A 101 -14.05 0.10 9.21
C TYR A 101 -14.13 -0.52 10.60
N ASP A 102 -14.29 -1.85 10.67
CA ASP A 102 -14.29 -2.56 11.94
C ASP A 102 -12.85 -2.73 12.43
N LYS A 103 -12.52 -2.20 13.61
CA LYS A 103 -11.16 -2.25 14.18
C LYS A 103 -10.54 -3.65 14.23
N ARG A 104 -11.34 -4.70 14.39
CA ARG A 104 -10.85 -6.09 14.41
C ARG A 104 -10.68 -6.67 13.01
N LYS A 105 -11.49 -6.21 12.05
CA LYS A 105 -11.46 -6.71 10.67
C LYS A 105 -10.59 -5.89 9.74
N ASP A 106 -10.34 -4.62 10.04
CA ASP A 106 -9.65 -3.64 9.17
C ASP A 106 -8.52 -2.93 9.95
N PRO A 107 -7.54 -3.69 10.48
CA PRO A 107 -6.54 -3.14 11.39
C PRO A 107 -5.61 -2.12 10.70
N ILE A 108 -5.35 -2.27 9.40
CA ILE A 108 -4.51 -1.33 8.64
C ILE A 108 -5.21 0.03 8.50
N MET A 109 -6.48 0.04 8.09
CA MET A 109 -7.24 1.29 7.93
C MET A 109 -7.35 2.03 9.26
N ASN A 110 -7.59 1.30 10.35
CA ASN A 110 -7.64 1.87 11.69
C ASN A 110 -6.28 2.47 12.09
N LEU A 111 -5.18 1.77 11.84
CA LEU A 111 -3.84 2.30 12.11
C LEU A 111 -3.55 3.55 11.26
N MET A 112 -3.90 3.56 9.98
CA MET A 112 -3.73 4.73 9.11
C MET A 112 -4.61 5.90 9.55
N TYR A 113 -5.80 5.64 10.10
CA TYR A 113 -6.68 6.66 10.65
C TYR A 113 -6.10 7.27 11.93
N ASP A 114 -5.61 6.45 12.86
CA ASP A 114 -4.99 6.89 14.13
C ASP A 114 -3.79 7.82 13.90
N PHE A 115 -3.10 7.67 12.77
CA PHE A 115 -1.97 8.52 12.35
C PHE A 115 -2.34 9.60 11.32
N ASN A 116 -3.64 9.86 11.09
CA ASN A 116 -4.16 10.90 10.20
C ASN A 116 -3.74 10.78 8.72
N ILE A 117 -3.48 9.55 8.25
CA ILE A 117 -3.07 9.25 6.86
C ILE A 117 -4.27 8.87 5.99
N TRP A 118 -5.32 8.31 6.59
CA TRP A 118 -6.44 7.70 5.85
C TRP A 118 -7.35 8.70 5.11
N LYS A 119 -7.16 10.01 5.31
CA LYS A 119 -8.04 11.03 4.75
C LYS A 119 -7.96 11.06 3.23
N ASN A 120 -9.12 11.00 2.57
CA ASN A 120 -9.27 11.10 1.13
C ASN A 120 -8.37 10.13 0.34
N MET A 121 -8.30 8.87 0.79
CA MET A 121 -7.43 7.85 0.21
C MET A 121 -7.97 7.32 -1.12
N LEU A 122 -7.12 7.35 -2.15
CA LEU A 122 -7.28 6.64 -3.41
C LEU A 122 -6.28 5.47 -3.46
N GLY A 123 -6.79 4.26 -3.68
CA GLY A 123 -5.98 3.11 -4.05
C GLY A 123 -6.07 2.85 -5.56
N ILE A 124 -4.93 2.62 -6.19
CA ILE A 124 -4.83 2.16 -7.58
C ILE A 124 -4.18 0.79 -7.57
N TYR A 125 -4.84 -0.21 -8.13
CA TYR A 125 -4.43 -1.61 -8.07
C TYR A 125 -4.09 -2.16 -9.46
N LYS A 126 -2.99 -2.90 -9.56
CA LYS A 126 -2.57 -3.64 -10.76
C LYS A 126 -2.48 -5.11 -10.40
N LEU A 127 -3.17 -5.99 -11.13
CA LEU A 127 -2.97 -7.43 -11.05
C LEU A 127 -1.90 -7.83 -12.08
N ILE A 128 -0.79 -8.42 -11.64
CA ILE A 128 0.31 -8.80 -12.53
C ILE A 128 0.36 -10.31 -12.66
N ASN A 129 0.02 -10.81 -13.86
CA ASN A 129 0.10 -12.22 -14.25
C ASN A 129 -0.55 -13.21 -13.26
N SER A 130 -1.51 -12.75 -12.46
CA SER A 130 -2.09 -13.51 -11.35
C SER A 130 -1.09 -13.98 -10.29
N GLU A 131 0.10 -13.41 -10.25
CA GLU A 131 1.16 -13.73 -9.30
C GLU A 131 1.13 -12.81 -8.08
N PHE A 132 0.95 -11.51 -8.32
CA PHE A 132 0.92 -10.49 -7.30
C PHE A 132 0.02 -9.32 -7.68
N ILE A 133 -0.37 -8.55 -6.66
CA ILE A 133 -1.03 -7.27 -6.81
C ILE A 133 -0.06 -6.17 -6.39
N GLU A 134 -0.02 -5.10 -7.17
CA GLU A 134 0.58 -3.84 -6.77
C GLU A 134 -0.52 -2.86 -6.37
N CYS A 135 -0.38 -2.23 -5.22
CA CYS A 135 -1.27 -1.20 -4.72
C CYS A 135 -0.50 0.10 -4.58
N TYR A 136 -0.96 1.15 -5.24
CA TYR A 136 -0.45 2.52 -5.12
C TYR A 136 -1.51 3.33 -4.37
N MET A 137 -1.09 3.97 -3.29
CA MET A 137 -1.95 4.67 -2.35
C MET A 137 -1.60 6.15 -2.38
N PHE A 138 -2.61 6.98 -2.56
CA PHE A 138 -2.51 8.43 -2.57
C PHE A 138 -3.50 8.99 -1.56
N SER A 139 -3.05 9.91 -0.73
CA SER A 139 -3.94 10.63 0.19
C SER A 139 -3.81 12.13 -0.05
N MET A 140 -4.90 12.86 0.13
CA MET A 140 -4.94 14.32 -0.02
C MET A 140 -5.51 14.98 1.22
N GLU A 141 -4.97 16.15 1.54
CA GLU A 141 -5.59 17.05 2.52
C GLU A 141 -6.83 17.74 1.94
N GLY A 142 -7.62 18.36 2.81
CA GLY A 142 -8.85 19.06 2.43
C GLY A 142 -10.10 18.19 2.46
N SER A 143 -11.16 18.63 1.76
CA SER A 143 -12.45 17.94 1.77
C SER A 143 -12.49 16.75 0.80
N ALA A 144 -13.34 15.77 1.08
CA ALA A 144 -13.53 14.61 0.21
C ALA A 144 -13.94 15.00 -1.22
N ILE A 145 -14.76 16.04 -1.38
CA ILE A 145 -15.17 16.56 -2.70
C ILE A 145 -13.98 17.14 -3.45
N GLN A 146 -13.12 17.92 -2.78
CA GLN A 146 -11.92 18.49 -3.41
C GLN A 146 -10.96 17.39 -3.88
N ALA A 147 -10.69 16.41 -3.02
CA ALA A 147 -9.82 15.30 -3.36
C ALA A 147 -10.39 14.46 -4.50
N MET A 148 -11.68 14.13 -4.46
CA MET A 148 -12.35 13.38 -5.53
C MET A 148 -12.27 14.12 -6.87
N ASN A 149 -12.54 15.42 -6.88
CA ASN A 149 -12.41 16.25 -8.08
C ASN A 149 -10.97 16.30 -8.58
N PHE A 150 -9.97 16.38 -7.69
CA PHE A 150 -8.58 16.31 -8.08
C PHE A 150 -8.27 14.97 -8.76
N TYR A 151 -8.59 13.85 -8.13
CA TYR A 151 -8.29 12.52 -8.66
C TYR A 151 -8.97 12.29 -10.02
N LEU A 152 -10.25 12.63 -10.15
CA LEU A 152 -11.00 12.48 -11.41
C LEU A 152 -10.42 13.34 -12.55
N ASN A 153 -9.97 14.56 -12.23
CA ASN A 153 -9.42 15.48 -13.24
C ASN A 153 -7.94 15.23 -13.54
N ASN A 154 -7.25 14.45 -12.73
CA ASN A 154 -5.80 14.24 -12.82
C ASN A 154 -5.40 12.76 -12.92
N THR A 155 -6.30 11.87 -13.35
CA THR A 155 -6.01 10.44 -13.48
C THR A 155 -4.74 10.16 -14.28
N GLN A 156 -4.56 10.80 -15.45
CA GLN A 156 -3.37 10.63 -16.29
C GLN A 156 -2.07 11.03 -15.58
N LEU A 157 -2.12 12.05 -14.73
CA LEU A 157 -0.97 12.49 -13.95
C LEU A 157 -0.59 11.45 -12.89
N LEU A 158 -1.58 10.83 -12.24
CA LEU A 158 -1.36 9.76 -11.28
C LEU A 158 -0.78 8.52 -11.96
N GLU A 159 -1.32 8.14 -13.13
CA GLU A 159 -0.78 7.03 -13.94
C GLU A 159 0.66 7.29 -14.35
N TYR A 160 0.99 8.50 -14.80
CA TYR A 160 2.37 8.88 -15.12
C TYR A 160 3.28 8.81 -13.88
N GLY A 161 2.80 9.24 -12.72
CA GLY A 161 3.51 9.12 -11.45
C GLY A 161 3.81 7.66 -11.08
N ILE A 162 2.86 6.75 -11.32
CA ILE A 162 3.04 5.30 -11.14
C ILE A 162 4.09 4.77 -12.11
N ASP A 163 3.96 5.08 -13.40
CA ASP A 163 4.90 4.60 -14.42
C ASP A 163 6.33 5.13 -14.15
N TYR A 164 6.45 6.38 -13.70
CA TYR A 164 7.72 6.95 -13.25
C TYR A 164 8.29 6.22 -12.02
N PHE A 165 7.44 5.95 -11.01
CA PHE A 165 7.85 5.18 -9.84
C PHE A 165 8.34 3.79 -10.22
N ASP A 166 7.62 3.05 -11.06
CA ASP A 166 7.98 1.70 -11.50
C ASP A 166 9.37 1.66 -12.15
N VAL A 167 9.71 2.69 -12.93
CA VAL A 167 11.02 2.82 -13.57
C VAL A 167 12.11 3.18 -12.54
N LYS A 168 11.86 4.17 -11.68
CA LYS A 168 12.89 4.72 -10.78
C LYS A 168 13.11 3.89 -9.52
N ALA A 169 12.09 3.15 -9.08
CA ALA A 169 12.11 2.29 -7.91
C ALA A 169 12.36 0.83 -8.27
N LYS A 170 12.69 0.49 -9.53
CA LYS A 170 12.81 -0.89 -10.02
C LYS A 170 13.62 -1.81 -9.10
N ASP A 171 14.76 -1.33 -8.59
CA ASP A 171 15.62 -2.09 -7.67
C ASP A 171 15.06 -2.15 -6.24
N LEU A 172 14.27 -1.15 -5.84
CA LEU A 172 13.58 -1.11 -4.55
C LEU A 172 12.42 -2.11 -4.51
N ILE A 173 11.69 -2.26 -5.61
CA ILE A 173 10.52 -3.14 -5.76
C ILE A 173 10.85 -4.54 -6.29
N ASP A 174 12.12 -4.80 -6.62
CA ASP A 174 12.59 -6.14 -6.94
C ASP A 174 12.59 -7.03 -5.69
N THR A 175 11.82 -8.10 -5.78
CA THR A 175 11.52 -9.07 -4.71
C THR A 175 12.23 -10.40 -4.92
N THR A 176 13.30 -10.42 -5.72
CA THR A 176 14.21 -11.56 -5.84
C THR A 176 14.87 -11.87 -4.48
N ASP A 177 15.29 -10.82 -3.77
CA ASP A 177 15.71 -10.91 -2.38
C ASP A 177 14.49 -10.93 -1.45
N LYS A 178 14.27 -12.08 -0.81
CA LYS A 178 13.12 -12.29 0.09
C LYS A 178 13.26 -11.61 1.44
N THR A 179 14.46 -11.15 1.83
CA THR A 179 14.64 -10.43 3.10
C THR A 179 13.96 -9.06 3.11
N LYS A 180 13.59 -8.55 1.93
CA LYS A 180 12.80 -7.33 1.75
C LYS A 180 11.31 -7.51 2.09
N LEU A 181 10.82 -8.75 2.17
CA LEU A 181 9.40 -9.06 2.32
C LEU A 181 9.00 -9.23 3.77
N ALA A 182 7.88 -8.62 4.13
CA ALA A 182 7.13 -8.97 5.33
C ALA A 182 6.02 -9.97 5.00
N TYR A 183 5.40 -10.53 6.03
CA TYR A 183 4.40 -11.58 5.89
C TYR A 183 3.17 -11.31 6.74
N PHE A 184 2.01 -11.44 6.12
CA PHE A 184 0.74 -11.61 6.84
C PHE A 184 0.57 -13.08 7.24
N LYS A 185 -0.25 -13.32 8.26
CA LYS A 185 -0.68 -14.68 8.62
C LYS A 185 -1.69 -15.26 7.63
N GLN A 186 -2.39 -14.39 6.89
CA GLN A 186 -3.38 -14.80 5.90
C GLN A 186 -2.73 -15.09 4.55
N LYS A 187 -3.25 -16.10 3.84
CA LYS A 187 -3.04 -16.25 2.40
C LYS A 187 -4.11 -15.48 1.64
N LEU A 188 -3.77 -15.08 0.43
CA LEU A 188 -4.64 -14.32 -0.46
C LEU A 188 -4.96 -15.15 -1.70
N ASN A 189 -6.12 -14.89 -2.29
CA ASN A 189 -6.53 -15.52 -3.52
C ASN A 189 -6.86 -14.44 -4.55
N PHE A 190 -6.04 -14.37 -5.61
CA PHE A 190 -6.34 -13.53 -6.76
C PHE A 190 -7.19 -14.37 -7.69
N ASN A 191 -8.51 -14.32 -7.50
CA ASN A 191 -9.44 -14.91 -8.45
C ASN A 191 -9.39 -14.06 -9.71
N ILE A 192 -9.03 -14.67 -10.84
CA ILE A 192 -9.30 -14.07 -12.13
C ILE A 192 -10.81 -14.21 -12.32
N LEU A 193 -11.53 -13.10 -12.24
CA LEU A 193 -12.85 -13.06 -12.86
C LEU A 193 -12.56 -12.88 -14.35
N ASP A 194 -12.68 -13.97 -15.11
CA ASP A 194 -12.66 -13.97 -16.57
C ASP A 194 -13.82 -13.14 -17.14
#